data_AF-A0A6M1LT15-F1
#
_entry.id   AF-A0A6M1LT15-F1
#
_cell.length_a   1.000
_cell.length_b   1.000
_cell.length_c   1.000
_cell.angle_alpha   90.00
_cell.angle_beta   90.00
_cell.angle_gamma   90.00
#
_symmetry.space_group_name_H-M   'P 1'
#
loop_
_entity.id
_entity.type
_entity.pdbx_description
1 polymer ?
#
loop_
_entity_poly.entity_id
_entity_poly.type
_entity_poly.pdbx_seq_one_letter_code
_entity_poly.pdbx_strand_id
1 'polypeptide(L)' 'MTEREFETKLAELDRLLNDPEIRMDPHRVWALLAELSTKARLTGPPGMGTAAA' A
#
# COMPACT_ATOMS: atom_id res chain seq x y z
N MET A 1 -3.42 6.36 -9.83
CA MET A 1 -4.24 5.65 -8.84
C MET A 1 -5.20 6.65 -8.21
N THR A 2 -6.48 6.50 -8.50
CA THR A 2 -7.59 7.24 -7.90
C THR A 2 -7.73 6.90 -6.41
N GLU A 3 -8.60 7.61 -5.70
CA GLU A 3 -8.86 7.33 -4.28
C GLU A 3 -9.52 5.97 -4.07
N ARG A 4 -10.52 5.65 -4.89
CA ARG A 4 -11.21 4.37 -4.84
C ARG A 4 -10.30 3.16 -5.09
N GLU A 5 -9.35 3.28 -6.01
CA GLU A 5 -8.37 2.23 -6.27
C GLU A 5 -7.40 2.04 -5.09
N PHE A 6 -7.08 3.12 -4.38
CA PHE A 6 -6.23 3.08 -3.19
C PHE A 6 -6.94 2.39 -2.02
N GLU A 7 -8.19 2.76 -1.74
CA GLU A 7 -9.03 2.10 -0.73
C GLU A 7 -9.22 0.60 -1.02
N THR A 8 -9.43 0.25 -2.29
CA THR A 8 -9.57 -1.16 -2.72
C THR A 8 -8.29 -1.95 -2.42
N LYS A 9 -7.12 -1.40 -2.74
CA LYS A 9 -5.83 -2.05 -2.48
C LYS A 9 -5.50 -2.13 -0.99
N LEU A 10 -5.91 -1.14 -0.20
CA LEU A 10 -5.81 -1.19 1.26
C LEU A 10 -6.66 -2.31 1.84
N ALA A 11 -7.91 -2.45 1.40
CA ALA A 11 -8.79 -3.52 1.84
C ALA A 11 -8.27 -4.91 1.42
N GLU A 12 -7.60 -5.00 0.27
CA GLU A 12 -6.96 -6.24 -0.17
C GLU A 12 -5.74 -6.59 0.69
N LEU A 13 -4.88 -5.62 0.97
CA LEU A 13 -3.73 -5.81 1.85
C LEU A 13 -4.16 -6.23 3.26
N ASP A 14 -5.20 -5.59 3.80
CA ASP A 14 -5.76 -5.93 5.11
C ASP A 14 -6.23 -7.38 5.18
N ARG A 15 -6.98 -7.83 4.16
CA ARG A 15 -7.41 -9.23 4.05
C ARG A 15 -6.23 -10.20 3.95
N LEU A 16 -5.24 -9.90 3.11
CA LEU A 16 -4.06 -10.77 2.95
C LEU A 16 -3.25 -10.96 4.24
N LEU A 17 -3.26 -9.96 5.13
CA LEU A 17 -2.51 -10.00 6.38
C LEU A 17 -3.32 -10.56 7.55
N ASN A 18 -4.63 -10.30 7.58
CA ASN A 18 -5.47 -10.54 8.75
C ASN A 18 -6.48 -11.67 8.57
N ASP A 19 -6.74 -12.14 7.35
CA ASP A 19 -7.70 -13.21 7.09
C ASP A 19 -7.02 -14.59 7.08
N PRO A 20 -7.28 -15.47 8.07
CA PRO A 20 -6.71 -16.80 8.11
C PRO A 20 -7.26 -17.74 7.04
N GLU A 21 -8.41 -17.42 6.42
CA GLU A 21 -8.96 -18.21 5.30
C GLU A 21 -8.21 -17.93 4.00
N ILE A 22 -7.50 -16.80 3.92
CA ILE A 22 -6.71 -16.42 2.76
C ILE A 22 -5.27 -16.87 2.98
N ARG A 23 -4.74 -17.64 2.03
CA ARG A 23 -3.30 -17.90 2.01
C ARG A 23 -2.55 -16.60 1.78
N MET A 24 -1.79 -16.19 2.78
CA MET A 24 -0.88 -15.06 2.68
C MET A 24 0.10 -15.28 1.52
N ASP A 25 0.10 -14.35 0.56
CA ASP A 25 1.05 -14.28 -0.54
C ASP A 25 2.03 -13.13 -0.27
N PRO A 26 3.28 -13.42 0.13
CA PRO A 26 4.27 -12.40 0.43
C PRO A 26 4.59 -11.50 -0.77
N HIS A 27 4.65 -12.05 -1.99
CA HIS A 27 4.96 -11.26 -3.18
C HIS A 27 3.87 -10.22 -3.44
N ARG A 28 2.62 -10.63 -3.28
CA ARG A 28 1.47 -9.74 -3.46
C ARG A 28 1.39 -8.67 -2.38
N VAL A 29 1.66 -9.02 -1.13
CA VAL A 29 1.77 -8.06 -0.02
C VAL A 29 2.82 -7.00 -0.30
N TRP A 30 4.03 -7.41 -0.70
CA TRP A 30 5.11 -6.46 -1.01
C TRP A 30 4.80 -5.58 -2.22
N ALA A 31 4.17 -6.12 -3.26
CA ALA A 31 3.72 -5.34 -4.41
C ALA A 31 2.69 -4.28 -4.01
N LEU A 32 1.66 -4.66 -3.25
CA LEU A 32 0.63 -3.74 -2.74
C LEU A 32 1.26 -2.64 -1.89
N LEU A 33 2.16 -2.98 -0.96
CA LEU A 33 2.86 -2.00 -0.11
C LEU A 33 3.70 -1.01 -0.93
N ALA A 34 4.42 -1.45 -1.95
CA ALA A 34 5.24 -0.59 -2.80
C ALA A 34 4.37 0.43 -3.58
N GLU A 35 3.23 -0.02 -4.09
CA GLU A 35 2.29 0.83 -4.81
C GLU A 35 1.61 1.85 -3.89
N LEU A 36 1.16 1.40 -2.72
CA LEU A 36 0.52 2.26 -1.71
C LEU A 36 1.51 3.30 -1.16
N SER A 37 2.75 2.91 -0.86
CA SER A 37 3.82 3.81 -0.40
C SER A 37 4.15 4.89 -1.44
N THR A 38 4.16 4.52 -2.72
CA THR A 38 4.41 5.48 -3.81
C THR A 38 3.32 6.54 -3.88
N LYS A 39 2.04 6.16 -3.76
CA LYS A 39 0.95 7.15 -3.68
C LYS A 39 1.03 7.97 -2.39
N ALA A 40 1.29 7.35 -1.25
CA ALA A 40 1.39 8.06 0.03
C ALA A 40 2.48 9.16 -0.01
N ARG A 41 3.63 8.90 -0.64
CA ARG A 41 4.67 9.93 -0.87
C ARG A 41 4.19 11.07 -1.77
N LEU A 42 3.45 10.76 -2.83
CA LEU A 42 2.93 11.75 -3.78
C LEU A 42 1.77 12.58 -3.21
N THR A 43 1.10 12.08 -2.18
CA THR A 43 -0.08 12.71 -1.55
C THR A 43 0.25 13.35 -0.20
N GLY A 44 1.47 13.18 0.31
CA GLY A 44 1.94 13.78 1.56
C GLY A 44 2.17 15.29 1.43
N PRO A 45 2.12 16.05 2.55
CA PRO A 45 2.37 17.49 2.53
C PRO A 45 3.78 17.79 1.97
N PRO A 46 3.93 18.87 1.17
CA PRO A 46 5.22 19.24 0.59
C PRO A 46 6.18 19.60 1.73
N GLY A 47 7.10 18.70 2.08
CA GLY A 47 8.13 18.96 3.10
C GLY A 47 8.71 17.75 3.85
N MET A 48 8.13 16.55 3.73
CA MET A 48 8.62 15.34 4.44
C MET A 48 8.99 14.16 3.54
N GLY A 49 9.06 14.35 2.23
CA GLY A 49 9.36 13.29 1.28
C GLY A 49 10.59 13.61 0.43
N THR A 50 11.78 13.50 1.03
CA THR A 50 13.07 13.00 0.48
C THR A 50 14.24 13.65 1.22
N ALA A 51 14.63 13.06 2.36
CA ALA A 51 16.01 13.07 2.81
C ALA A 51 16.43 11.60 2.92
N ALA A 52 16.92 11.05 1.80
CA ALA A 52 17.62 9.78 1.78
C ALA A 52 18.85 9.99 0.91
N ALA A 53 20.00 9.80 1.56
CA ALA A 53 21.36 10.00 1.10
C ALA A 53 21.80 8.99 0.03
#